data_AF-A0A258FI14-F1
#
_entry.id   AF-A0A258FI14-F1
#
_cell.length_a   1.000
_cell.length_b   1.000
_cell.length_c   1.000
_cell.angle_alpha   90.00
_cell.angle_beta   90.00
_cell.angle_gamma   90.00
#
_symmetry.space_group_name_H-M   'P 1'
#
loop_
_entity.id
_entity.type
_entity.pdbx_description
1 polymer ?
#
loop_
_entity_poly.entity_id
_entity_poly.type
_entity_poly.pdbx_seq_one_letter_code
_entity_poly.pdbx_strand_id
1 'polypeptide(L)'
;MVDMIRFKVGGGGARQDKPLEETLPPQLRDQFVGARTAARQDAGRYGRLKPYVAAFMLVGDYREAAGLSAAKPDSTVLKLAKAHRVPVRPVAEYKVASVIKTASPMSQAESLACLQDAVDQVQWENDQSRAVAAAWAAGDLKAVRAGYPPSPLERCLQQVPNVAVVERGTEDSTRAIAAALARPGKAVAIVDMNFLLRPNGVLDRLKAQGATITVPPG
;
A
#
# COMPACT_ATOMS: atom_id res chain seq x y z
N MET A 1 -13.15 -2.83 15.78
CA MET A 1 -13.10 -4.26 15.38
C MET A 1 -12.59 -4.26 13.96
N VAL A 2 -11.27 -4.40 13.80
CA VAL A 2 -10.64 -4.41 12.47
C VAL A 2 -11.10 -5.70 11.80
N ASP A 3 -11.82 -5.57 10.70
CA ASP A 3 -12.22 -6.71 9.89
C ASP A 3 -10.94 -7.33 9.34
N MET A 4 -10.42 -8.33 10.05
CA MET A 4 -9.28 -9.11 9.63
C MET A 4 -9.69 -9.73 8.30
N ILE A 5 -9.10 -9.24 7.21
CA ILE A 5 -9.13 -9.97 5.94
C ILE A 5 -8.38 -11.28 6.21
N ARG A 6 -9.08 -12.29 6.71
CA ARG A 6 -8.63 -13.67 6.70
C ARG A 6 -8.61 -14.07 5.23
N PHE A 7 -7.48 -13.82 4.56
CA PHE A 7 -7.23 -14.34 3.24
C PHE A 7 -7.31 -15.85 3.31
N LYS A 8 -8.46 -16.40 2.91
CA LYS A 8 -8.63 -17.84 2.71
C LYS A 8 -7.95 -18.15 1.39
N VAL A 9 -6.65 -18.42 1.45
CA VAL A 9 -5.83 -18.80 0.30
C VAL A 9 -6.25 -20.20 -0.15
N GLY A 10 -7.28 -20.26 -0.99
CA GLY A 10 -7.81 -21.46 -1.61
C GLY A 10 -7.63 -21.40 -3.12
N GLY A 11 -6.53 -21.99 -3.61
CA GLY A 11 -6.25 -22.16 -5.04
C GLY A 11 -4.80 -22.62 -5.24
N GLY A 12 -4.58 -23.64 -6.07
CA GLY A 12 -3.28 -24.29 -6.28
C GLY A 12 -2.13 -23.37 -6.73
N GLY A 13 -2.42 -22.13 -7.14
CA GLY A 13 -1.42 -21.13 -7.49
C GLY A 13 -0.61 -20.57 -6.31
N ALA A 14 -1.10 -20.69 -5.07
CA ALA A 14 -0.56 -19.96 -3.92
C ALA A 14 0.34 -20.77 -2.97
N ARG A 15 0.42 -22.10 -3.16
CA ARG A 15 1.19 -23.01 -2.30
C ARG A 15 2.35 -23.67 -3.04
N GLN A 16 3.29 -24.22 -2.27
CA GLN A 16 4.42 -25.00 -2.78
C GLN A 16 4.77 -26.19 -1.86
N ASP A 17 5.45 -27.18 -2.43
CA ASP A 17 5.68 -28.49 -1.81
C ASP A 17 6.86 -28.55 -0.85
N LYS A 18 7.81 -27.63 -0.94
CA LYS A 18 8.93 -27.50 -0.01
C LYS A 18 8.72 -26.32 0.93
N PRO A 19 9.25 -26.37 2.17
CA PRO A 19 9.28 -25.21 3.05
C PRO A 19 9.88 -23.99 2.36
N LEU A 20 9.22 -22.82 2.48
CA LEU A 20 9.63 -21.59 1.81
C LEU A 20 11.11 -21.30 2.04
N GLU A 21 11.55 -21.29 3.29
CA GLU A 21 12.93 -20.99 3.65
C GLU A 21 13.96 -21.92 2.99
N GLU A 22 13.62 -23.18 2.72
CA GLU A 22 14.51 -24.12 2.02
C GLU A 22 14.64 -23.83 0.52
N THR A 23 13.68 -23.09 -0.06
CA THR A 23 13.67 -22.72 -1.48
C THR A 23 14.30 -21.37 -1.78
N LEU A 24 14.65 -20.60 -0.74
CA LEU A 24 15.19 -19.25 -0.88
C LEU A 24 16.72 -19.27 -1.10
N PRO A 25 17.26 -18.34 -1.91
CA PRO A 25 18.68 -18.02 -1.89
C PRO A 25 19.14 -17.69 -0.46
N PRO A 26 20.37 -18.08 -0.04
CA PRO A 26 20.82 -17.96 1.36
C PRO A 26 20.64 -16.56 1.95
N GLN A 27 21.03 -15.52 1.22
CA GLN A 27 20.89 -14.14 1.68
C GLN A 27 19.43 -13.73 1.91
N LEU A 28 18.54 -14.03 0.95
CA LEU A 28 17.12 -13.73 1.06
C LEU A 28 16.47 -14.53 2.18
N ARG A 29 16.91 -15.77 2.42
CA ARG A 29 16.45 -16.58 3.55
C ARG A 29 16.77 -15.89 4.88
N ASP A 30 18.00 -15.44 5.07
CA ASP A 30 18.42 -14.83 6.34
C ASP A 30 17.66 -13.52 6.61
N GLN A 31 17.50 -12.69 5.57
CA GLN A 31 16.72 -11.45 5.67
C GLN A 31 15.23 -11.73 5.91
N PHE A 32 14.66 -12.74 5.25
CA PHE A 32 13.27 -13.16 5.47
C PHE A 32 13.06 -13.67 6.90
N VAL A 33 13.98 -14.47 7.44
CA VAL A 33 13.94 -14.92 8.84
C VAL A 33 13.94 -13.73 9.80
N GLY A 34 14.80 -12.73 9.55
CA GLY A 34 14.80 -11.48 10.31
C GLY A 34 13.45 -10.75 10.23
N ALA A 35 12.91 -10.57 9.03
CA ALA A 35 11.63 -9.88 8.81
C ALA A 35 10.45 -10.59 9.47
N ARG A 36 10.32 -11.93 9.35
CA ARG A 36 9.24 -12.66 10.02
C ARG A 36 9.37 -12.66 11.55
N THR A 37 10.60 -12.60 12.06
CA THR A 37 10.86 -12.48 13.49
C THR A 37 10.42 -11.10 13.99
N ALA A 38 10.72 -10.03 13.26
CA ALA A 38 10.19 -8.69 13.53
C ALA A 38 8.65 -8.66 13.49
N ALA A 39 8.05 -9.45 12.59
CA ALA A 39 6.60 -9.67 12.51
C ALA A 39 6.02 -10.60 13.60
N ARG A 40 6.86 -11.12 14.51
CA ARG A 40 6.48 -12.09 15.56
C ARG A 40 5.78 -13.34 15.02
N GLN A 41 6.18 -13.80 13.82
CA GLN A 41 5.66 -14.99 13.18
C GLN A 41 6.70 -16.12 13.14
N ASP A 42 6.22 -17.36 13.26
CA ASP A 42 7.04 -18.55 13.06
C ASP A 42 7.22 -18.91 11.57
N ALA A 43 8.12 -19.85 11.29
CA ALA A 43 8.37 -20.33 9.92
C ALA A 43 7.13 -21.03 9.31
N GLY A 44 6.28 -21.65 10.14
CA GLY A 44 5.07 -22.37 9.73
C GLY A 44 4.02 -21.45 9.11
N ARG A 45 3.92 -20.19 9.57
CA ARG A 45 3.03 -19.15 9.00
C ARG A 45 3.16 -19.02 7.48
N TYR A 46 4.37 -19.16 6.97
CA TYR A 46 4.69 -18.97 5.54
C TYR A 46 5.17 -20.25 4.84
N GLY A 47 5.47 -21.30 5.59
CA GLY A 47 6.28 -22.42 5.10
C GLY A 47 5.77 -23.08 3.82
N ARG A 48 4.45 -23.16 3.60
CA ARG A 48 3.87 -23.77 2.38
C ARG A 48 3.41 -22.77 1.33
N LEU A 49 3.70 -21.50 1.49
CA LEU A 49 3.30 -20.43 0.57
C LEU A 49 4.37 -20.22 -0.49
N LYS A 50 3.96 -19.86 -1.70
CA LYS A 50 4.91 -19.34 -2.70
C LYS A 50 5.48 -17.98 -2.24
N PRO A 51 6.71 -17.61 -2.67
CA PRO A 51 7.36 -16.39 -2.22
C PRO A 51 6.50 -15.12 -2.34
N TYR A 52 5.80 -14.91 -3.46
CA TYR A 52 4.97 -13.73 -3.66
C TYR A 52 3.76 -13.67 -2.69
N VAL A 53 3.21 -14.82 -2.28
CA VAL A 53 2.09 -14.87 -1.33
C VAL A 53 2.60 -14.55 0.07
N ALA A 54 3.76 -15.11 0.45
CA ALA A 54 4.42 -14.77 1.68
C ALA A 54 4.78 -13.26 1.74
N ALA A 55 5.21 -12.67 0.62
CA ALA A 55 5.49 -11.24 0.50
C ALA A 55 4.28 -10.38 0.90
N PHE A 56 3.09 -10.68 0.34
CA PHE A 56 1.86 -9.94 0.66
C PHE A 56 1.43 -10.08 2.12
N MET A 57 1.66 -11.24 2.73
CA MET A 57 1.29 -11.49 4.13
C MET A 57 2.28 -10.85 5.10
N LEU A 58 3.58 -10.95 4.82
CA LEU A 58 4.66 -10.54 5.71
C LEU A 58 4.55 -9.08 6.16
N VAL A 59 4.28 -8.17 5.22
CA VAL A 59 4.16 -6.73 5.54
C VAL A 59 2.93 -6.46 6.43
N GLY A 60 1.82 -7.16 6.18
CA GLY A 60 0.63 -7.04 7.02
C GLY A 60 0.86 -7.56 8.44
N ASP A 61 1.43 -8.77 8.55
CA ASP A 61 1.76 -9.41 9.82
C ASP A 61 2.76 -8.55 10.63
N TYR A 62 3.76 -7.94 9.96
CA TYR A 62 4.68 -6.98 10.58
C TYR A 62 3.96 -5.76 11.16
N ARG A 63 3.13 -5.09 10.34
CA ARG A 63 2.41 -3.88 10.76
C ARG A 63 1.51 -4.16 11.97
N GLU A 64 0.83 -5.31 11.97
CA GLU A 64 0.04 -5.75 13.11
C GLU A 64 0.90 -5.93 14.37
N ALA A 65 2.01 -6.65 14.27
CA ALA A 65 2.93 -6.88 15.40
C ALA A 65 3.57 -5.59 15.93
N ALA A 66 3.83 -4.62 15.05
CA ALA A 66 4.38 -3.31 15.39
C ALA A 66 3.32 -2.34 15.95
N GLY A 67 2.03 -2.71 15.93
CA GLY A 67 0.92 -1.85 16.35
C GLY A 67 0.66 -0.69 15.39
N LEU A 68 1.05 -0.83 14.12
CA LEU A 68 0.82 0.17 13.08
C LEU A 68 -0.63 0.07 12.61
N SER A 69 -1.38 1.16 12.80
CA SER A 69 -2.79 1.22 12.39
C SER A 69 -2.92 1.25 10.87
N ALA A 70 -3.71 0.33 10.32
CA ALA A 70 -4.19 0.42 8.93
C ALA A 70 -5.36 1.41 8.77
N ALA A 71 -5.87 1.97 9.88
CA ALA A 71 -6.96 2.94 9.83
C ALA A 71 -6.48 4.22 9.16
N LYS A 72 -6.99 4.47 7.97
CA LYS A 72 -6.71 5.70 7.23
C LYS A 72 -7.54 6.86 7.80
N PRO A 73 -7.04 8.11 7.72
CA PRO A 73 -7.77 9.30 8.18
C PRO A 73 -9.13 9.48 7.50
N ASP A 74 -9.29 8.96 6.28
CA ASP A 74 -10.54 8.99 5.51
C ASP A 74 -11.72 8.41 6.30
N SER A 75 -11.54 7.34 7.08
CA SER A 75 -12.61 6.73 7.88
C SER A 75 -13.21 7.71 8.90
N THR A 76 -12.38 8.55 9.53
CA THR A 76 -12.83 9.61 10.44
C THR A 76 -13.49 10.73 9.67
N VAL A 77 -12.91 11.19 8.56
CA VAL A 77 -13.51 12.24 7.74
C VAL A 77 -14.86 11.80 7.15
N LEU A 78 -14.99 10.54 6.74
CA LEU A 78 -16.24 9.95 6.27
C LEU A 78 -17.31 9.94 7.36
N LYS A 79 -16.95 9.60 8.60
CA LYS A 79 -17.88 9.68 9.75
C LYS A 79 -18.35 11.11 9.99
N LEU A 80 -17.43 12.08 9.98
CA LEU A 80 -17.74 13.49 10.15
C LEU A 80 -18.63 14.03 9.02
N ALA A 81 -18.29 13.73 7.76
CA ALA A 81 -19.08 14.12 6.60
C ALA A 81 -20.52 13.58 6.70
N LYS A 82 -20.69 12.31 7.07
CA LYS A 82 -22.01 11.70 7.30
C LYS A 82 -22.78 12.39 8.43
N ALA A 83 -22.13 12.65 9.57
CA ALA A 83 -22.77 13.33 10.70
C ALA A 83 -23.28 14.73 10.34
N HIS A 84 -22.56 15.43 9.47
CA HIS A 84 -22.93 16.76 8.97
C HIS A 84 -23.72 16.74 7.65
N ARG A 85 -24.16 15.56 7.17
CA ARG A 85 -24.92 15.39 5.92
C ARG A 85 -24.21 15.96 4.67
N VAL A 86 -22.88 15.98 4.68
CA VAL A 86 -22.08 16.35 3.51
C VAL A 86 -22.10 15.18 2.52
N PRO A 87 -22.46 15.40 1.24
CA PRO A 87 -22.44 14.34 0.23
C PRO A 87 -21.04 13.77 0.04
N VAL A 88 -20.91 12.44 0.15
CA VAL A 88 -19.65 11.71 -0.05
C VAL A 88 -19.70 11.01 -1.40
N ARG A 89 -18.60 11.07 -2.15
CA ARG A 89 -18.43 10.32 -3.40
C ARG A 89 -17.13 9.51 -3.34
N PRO A 90 -17.18 8.18 -3.48
CA PRO A 90 -15.96 7.39 -3.65
C PRO A 90 -15.31 7.77 -5.00
N VAL A 91 -13.99 7.89 -5.00
CA VAL A 91 -13.21 8.17 -6.22
C VAL A 91 -13.27 6.99 -7.18
N ALA A 92 -13.14 5.78 -6.64
CA ALA A 92 -13.30 4.52 -7.35
C ALA A 92 -13.64 3.39 -6.35
N GLU A 93 -14.39 2.38 -6.82
CA GLU A 93 -14.61 1.13 -6.09
C GLU A 93 -14.04 -0.03 -6.90
N TYR A 94 -13.07 -0.74 -6.32
CA TYR A 94 -12.44 -1.89 -6.97
C TYR A 94 -12.90 -3.18 -6.30
N LYS A 95 -13.37 -4.13 -7.11
CA LYS A 95 -13.69 -5.48 -6.62
C LYS A 95 -12.40 -6.28 -6.47
N VAL A 96 -11.98 -6.52 -5.22
CA VAL A 96 -10.80 -7.33 -4.87
C VAL A 96 -10.80 -8.69 -5.59
N ALA A 97 -11.94 -9.35 -5.67
CA ALA A 97 -12.08 -10.63 -6.37
C ALA A 97 -11.74 -10.56 -7.86
N SER A 98 -12.04 -9.43 -8.52
CA SER A 98 -11.69 -9.24 -9.94
C SER A 98 -10.19 -9.04 -10.12
N VAL A 99 -9.56 -8.30 -9.22
CA VAL A 99 -8.09 -8.08 -9.19
C VAL A 99 -7.34 -9.40 -9.05
N ILE A 100 -7.79 -10.26 -8.12
CA ILE A 100 -7.18 -11.58 -7.88
C ILE A 100 -7.37 -12.51 -9.08
N LYS A 101 -8.54 -12.52 -9.73
CA LYS A 101 -8.82 -13.39 -10.89
C LYS A 101 -8.00 -13.02 -12.12
N THR A 102 -7.61 -11.76 -12.26
CA THR A 102 -6.82 -11.26 -13.39
C THR A 102 -5.31 -11.32 -13.18
N ALA A 103 -4.87 -11.66 -11.96
CA ALA A 103 -3.45 -11.80 -11.66
C ALA A 103 -2.92 -13.11 -12.26
N SER A 104 -2.09 -13.00 -13.29
CA SER A 104 -1.35 -14.15 -13.80
C SER A 104 -0.40 -14.67 -12.72
N PRO A 105 -0.12 -15.99 -12.67
CA PRO A 105 0.92 -16.53 -11.81
C PRO A 105 2.26 -15.86 -12.13
N MET A 106 2.95 -15.33 -11.12
CA MET A 106 4.30 -14.82 -11.26
C MET A 106 5.27 -15.96 -11.56
N SER A 107 6.27 -15.70 -12.40
CA SER A 107 7.44 -16.56 -12.53
C SER A 107 8.16 -16.70 -11.19
N GLN A 108 9.05 -17.69 -11.08
CA GLN A 108 9.84 -17.87 -9.88
C GLN A 108 10.73 -16.65 -9.58
N ALA A 109 11.35 -16.08 -10.61
CA ALA A 109 12.20 -14.89 -10.47
C ALA A 109 11.40 -13.68 -9.97
N GLU A 110 10.23 -13.41 -10.56
CA GLU A 110 9.33 -12.33 -10.12
C GLU A 110 8.83 -12.57 -8.69
N SER A 111 8.51 -13.81 -8.35
CA SER A 111 8.06 -14.17 -7.00
C SER A 111 9.14 -13.92 -5.94
N LEU A 112 10.40 -14.25 -6.25
CA LEU A 112 11.53 -14.01 -5.35
C LEU A 112 11.82 -12.50 -5.23
N ALA A 113 11.77 -11.75 -6.34
CA ALA A 113 11.91 -10.30 -6.32
C ALA A 113 10.81 -9.63 -5.45
N CYS A 114 9.56 -10.09 -5.58
CA CYS A 114 8.47 -9.64 -4.73
C CYS A 114 8.71 -9.91 -3.24
N LEU A 115 9.28 -11.06 -2.90
CA LEU A 115 9.63 -11.37 -1.51
C LEU A 115 10.76 -10.47 -1.00
N GLN A 116 11.77 -10.20 -1.81
CA GLN A 116 12.82 -9.23 -1.47
C GLN A 116 12.23 -7.84 -1.21
N ASP A 117 11.37 -7.34 -2.10
CA ASP A 117 10.70 -6.05 -1.93
C ASP A 117 9.88 -5.98 -0.62
N ALA A 118 9.21 -7.07 -0.22
CA ALA A 118 8.48 -7.13 1.05
C ALA A 118 9.41 -7.15 2.27
N VAL A 119 10.55 -7.84 2.18
CA VAL A 119 11.58 -7.86 3.23
C VAL A 119 12.18 -6.46 3.40
N ASP A 120 12.54 -5.80 2.30
CA ASP A 120 13.05 -4.43 2.31
C ASP A 120 12.02 -3.45 2.89
N GLN A 121 10.73 -3.62 2.57
CA GLN A 121 9.65 -2.83 3.16
C GLN A 121 9.58 -3.02 4.67
N VAL A 122 9.64 -4.26 5.17
CA VAL A 122 9.62 -4.53 6.63
C VAL A 122 10.82 -3.90 7.32
N GLN A 123 12.02 -4.02 6.74
CA GLN A 123 13.23 -3.42 7.32
C GLN A 123 13.09 -1.90 7.40
N TRP A 124 12.66 -1.26 6.31
CA TRP A 124 12.43 0.17 6.28
C TRP A 124 11.37 0.59 7.30
N GLU A 125 10.24 -0.12 7.39
CA GLU A 125 9.20 0.19 8.36
C GLU A 125 9.67 0.01 9.80
N ASN A 126 10.46 -1.03 10.06
CA ASN A 126 11.06 -1.28 11.36
C ASN A 126 11.94 -0.14 11.84
N ASP A 127 12.68 0.47 10.93
CA ASP A 127 13.64 1.51 11.28
C ASP A 127 12.99 2.91 11.28
N GLN A 128 12.02 3.16 10.40
CA GLN A 128 11.56 4.52 10.09
C GLN A 128 10.11 4.82 10.51
N SER A 129 9.22 3.83 10.63
CA SER A 129 7.77 4.08 10.75
C SER A 129 7.41 4.98 11.93
N ARG A 130 8.08 4.82 13.08
CA ARG A 130 7.81 5.62 14.27
C ARG A 130 8.19 7.08 14.09
N ALA A 131 9.34 7.34 13.48
CA ALA A 131 9.81 8.70 13.20
C ALA A 131 8.88 9.40 12.21
N VAL A 132 8.48 8.72 11.14
CA VAL A 132 7.55 9.24 10.13
C VAL A 132 6.16 9.49 10.73
N ALA A 133 5.67 8.58 11.57
CA ALA A 133 4.38 8.75 12.26
C ALA A 133 4.42 9.92 13.25
N ALA A 134 5.53 10.14 13.97
CA ALA A 134 5.69 11.28 14.86
C ALA A 134 5.72 12.61 14.09
N ALA A 135 6.46 12.67 12.98
CA ALA A 135 6.46 13.83 12.09
C ALA A 135 5.05 14.12 11.56
N TRP A 136 4.30 13.09 11.14
CA TRP A 136 2.92 13.21 10.72
C TRP A 136 2.02 13.77 11.82
N ALA A 137 2.13 13.26 13.05
CA ALA A 137 1.35 13.72 14.18
C ALA A 137 1.65 15.18 14.57
N ALA A 138 2.90 15.62 14.38
CA ALA A 138 3.34 17.00 14.61
C ALA A 138 3.01 17.96 13.44
N GLY A 139 2.54 17.44 12.31
CA GLY A 139 2.32 18.23 11.10
C GLY A 139 3.61 18.64 10.37
N ASP A 140 4.76 18.01 10.68
CA ASP A 140 6.03 18.25 9.99
C ASP A 140 6.04 17.56 8.62
N LEU A 141 5.39 18.21 7.65
CA LEU A 141 5.24 17.67 6.30
C LEU A 141 6.58 17.59 5.56
N LYS A 142 7.60 18.36 5.96
CA LYS A 142 8.94 18.29 5.38
C LYS A 142 9.63 16.99 5.77
N ALA A 143 9.63 16.65 7.05
CA ALA A 143 10.18 15.39 7.54
C ALA A 143 9.39 14.18 7.02
N VAL A 144 8.05 14.28 6.97
CA VAL A 144 7.20 13.24 6.37
C VAL A 144 7.59 12.99 4.91
N ARG A 145 7.77 14.03 4.10
CA ARG A 145 8.17 13.88 2.68
C ARG A 145 9.57 13.27 2.54
N ALA A 146 10.53 13.69 3.37
CA ALA A 146 11.88 13.14 3.35
C ALA A 146 11.91 11.66 3.77
N GLY A 147 11.05 11.29 4.72
CA GLY A 147 10.90 9.94 5.24
C GLY A 147 9.80 9.13 4.56
N TYR A 148 9.37 9.45 3.34
CA TYR A 148 8.36 8.66 2.63
C TYR A 148 8.85 8.30 1.21
N PRO A 149 9.84 7.39 1.09
CA PRO A 149 10.29 6.93 -0.22
C PRO A 149 9.17 6.12 -0.91
N PRO A 150 9.23 5.95 -2.24
CA PRO A 150 8.39 4.97 -2.93
C PRO A 150 8.53 3.61 -2.27
N SER A 151 7.40 2.99 -1.92
CA SER A 151 7.39 1.71 -1.21
C SER A 151 8.11 0.65 -2.05
N PRO A 152 9.12 -0.07 -1.51
CA PRO A 152 9.68 -1.25 -2.17
C PRO A 152 8.60 -2.23 -2.64
N LEU A 153 7.58 -2.50 -1.82
CA LEU A 153 6.45 -3.37 -2.16
C LEU A 153 5.61 -2.83 -3.34
N GLU A 154 5.59 -1.52 -3.58
CA GLU A 154 4.94 -0.96 -4.76
C GLU A 154 5.51 -1.55 -6.04
N ARG A 155 6.83 -1.76 -6.14
CA ARG A 155 7.45 -2.37 -7.33
C ARG A 155 6.84 -3.73 -7.62
N CYS A 156 6.79 -4.61 -6.61
CA CYS A 156 6.12 -5.90 -6.69
C CYS A 156 4.65 -5.77 -7.14
N LEU A 157 3.89 -4.85 -6.56
CA LEU A 157 2.47 -4.61 -6.91
C LEU A 157 2.28 -4.15 -8.36
N GLN A 158 3.19 -3.31 -8.88
CA GLN A 158 3.15 -2.85 -10.27
C GLN A 158 3.50 -3.94 -11.28
N GLN A 159 4.31 -4.93 -10.88
CA GLN A 159 4.63 -6.07 -11.74
C GLN A 159 3.48 -7.07 -11.86
N VAL A 160 2.49 -7.04 -10.95
CA VAL A 160 1.30 -7.91 -11.08
C VAL A 160 0.48 -7.44 -12.29
N PRO A 161 0.35 -8.27 -13.36
CA PRO A 161 -0.38 -7.86 -14.55
C PRO A 161 -1.81 -7.42 -14.22
N ASN A 162 -2.25 -6.32 -14.81
CA ASN A 162 -3.59 -5.70 -14.64
C ASN A 162 -3.89 -5.07 -13.27
N VAL A 163 -2.90 -4.99 -12.37
CA VAL A 163 -3.02 -4.46 -11.00
C VAL A 163 -2.18 -3.19 -10.82
N ALA A 164 -2.00 -2.37 -11.84
CA ALA A 164 -1.28 -1.09 -11.74
C ALA A 164 -2.04 -0.09 -10.83
N VAL A 165 -2.04 -0.35 -9.51
CA VAL A 165 -2.90 0.30 -8.51
C VAL A 165 -2.55 1.77 -8.40
N VAL A 166 -1.25 2.08 -8.39
CA VAL A 166 -0.80 3.47 -8.25
C VAL A 166 -1.14 4.30 -9.46
N GLU A 167 -0.93 3.79 -10.67
CA GLU A 167 -1.26 4.54 -11.88
C GLU A 167 -2.77 4.75 -12.01
N ARG A 168 -3.55 3.66 -11.86
CA ARG A 168 -5.01 3.74 -11.91
C ARG A 168 -5.58 4.62 -10.80
N GLY A 169 -5.06 4.50 -9.58
CA GLY A 169 -5.45 5.34 -8.45
C GLY A 169 -5.12 6.82 -8.66
N THR A 170 -3.97 7.10 -9.30
CA THR A 170 -3.58 8.46 -9.70
C THR A 170 -4.55 9.00 -10.74
N GLU A 171 -4.84 8.25 -11.81
CA GLU A 171 -5.76 8.66 -12.87
C GLU A 171 -7.18 8.89 -12.34
N ASP A 172 -7.71 7.94 -11.57
CA ASP A 172 -9.06 8.02 -11.02
C ASP A 172 -9.20 9.20 -10.06
N SER A 173 -8.18 9.47 -9.23
CA SER A 173 -8.14 10.64 -8.34
C SER A 173 -8.09 11.95 -9.12
N THR A 174 -7.20 12.06 -10.12
CA THR A 174 -7.12 13.25 -10.98
C THR A 174 -8.45 13.53 -11.67
N ARG A 175 -9.06 12.51 -12.28
CA ARG A 175 -10.35 12.63 -12.98
C ARG A 175 -11.47 13.06 -12.03
N ALA A 176 -11.55 12.46 -10.85
CA ALA A 176 -12.57 12.80 -9.86
C ALA A 176 -12.42 14.24 -9.35
N ILE A 177 -11.18 14.69 -9.11
CA ILE A 177 -10.91 16.07 -8.67
C ILE A 177 -11.21 17.06 -9.79
N ALA A 178 -10.78 16.80 -11.03
CA ALA A 178 -11.08 17.65 -12.17
C ALA A 178 -12.60 17.81 -12.38
N ALA A 179 -13.36 16.71 -12.27
CA ALA A 179 -14.82 16.74 -12.34
C ALA A 179 -15.48 17.53 -11.20
N ALA A 180 -14.88 17.53 -10.01
CA ALA A 180 -15.34 18.33 -8.88
C ALA A 180 -15.04 19.83 -9.08
N LEU A 181 -13.86 20.17 -9.60
CA LEU A 181 -13.45 21.55 -9.90
C LEU A 181 -14.30 22.21 -10.99
N ALA A 182 -14.86 21.43 -11.92
CA ALA A 182 -15.77 21.92 -12.96
C ALA A 182 -17.15 22.36 -12.43
N ARG A 183 -17.45 22.18 -11.14
CA ARG A 183 -18.73 22.53 -10.52
C ARG A 183 -18.56 23.73 -9.58
N PRO A 184 -19.53 24.65 -9.52
CA PRO A 184 -19.50 25.73 -8.55
C PRO A 184 -19.47 25.21 -7.11
N GLY A 185 -18.69 25.86 -6.24
CA GLY A 185 -18.65 25.58 -4.80
C GLY A 185 -17.28 25.15 -4.30
N LYS A 186 -17.27 24.46 -3.15
CA LYS A 186 -16.06 23.95 -2.49
C LYS A 186 -16.16 22.43 -2.37
N ALA A 187 -15.07 21.74 -2.68
CA ALA A 187 -14.93 20.30 -2.50
C ALA A 187 -13.71 20.00 -1.65
N VAL A 188 -13.79 18.94 -0.84
CA VAL A 188 -12.65 18.40 -0.08
C VAL A 188 -12.34 17.03 -0.66
N ALA A 189 -11.13 16.86 -1.17
CA ALA A 189 -10.63 15.58 -1.64
C ALA A 189 -9.67 14.99 -0.59
N ILE A 190 -9.85 13.71 -0.28
CA ILE A 190 -8.93 12.94 0.56
C ILE A 190 -8.19 12.00 -0.39
N VAL A 191 -6.89 12.21 -0.55
CA VAL A 191 -6.06 11.48 -1.50
C VAL A 191 -4.90 10.85 -0.74
N ASP A 192 -4.62 9.59 -1.02
CA ASP A 192 -3.46 8.89 -0.47
C ASP A 192 -2.17 9.59 -0.95
N MET A 193 -1.21 9.77 -0.04
CA MET A 193 0.05 10.43 -0.36
C MET A 193 0.80 9.73 -1.50
N ASN A 194 0.65 8.40 -1.63
CA ASN A 194 1.25 7.65 -2.72
C ASN A 194 0.78 8.14 -4.09
N PHE A 195 -0.48 8.58 -4.24
CA PHE A 195 -0.97 9.11 -5.51
C PHE A 195 -0.67 10.61 -5.66
N LEU A 196 -0.63 11.32 -4.53
CA LEU A 196 -0.55 12.78 -4.51
C LEU A 196 0.86 13.32 -4.76
N LEU A 197 1.88 12.75 -4.08
CA LEU A 197 3.21 13.36 -3.95
C LEU A 197 4.27 12.77 -4.88
N ARG A 198 3.96 11.66 -5.57
CA ARG A 198 4.87 11.03 -6.52
C ARG A 198 5.07 11.91 -7.77
N PRO A 199 6.21 11.77 -8.49
CA PRO A 199 6.37 12.39 -9.80
C PRO A 199 5.25 11.97 -10.76
N ASN A 200 4.74 12.92 -11.54
CA ASN A 200 3.58 12.72 -12.41
C ASN A 200 2.33 12.19 -11.62
N GLY A 201 2.22 12.60 -10.36
CA GLY A 201 1.11 12.31 -9.48
C GLY A 201 -0.10 13.21 -9.71
N VAL A 202 -1.07 13.14 -8.80
CA VAL A 202 -2.35 13.86 -8.92
C VAL A 202 -2.14 15.37 -9.06
N LEU A 203 -1.24 15.98 -8.27
CA LEU A 203 -1.01 17.43 -8.30
C LEU A 203 -0.39 17.89 -9.63
N ASP A 204 0.59 17.15 -10.14
CA ASP A 204 1.24 17.45 -11.42
C ASP A 204 0.25 17.39 -12.58
N ARG A 205 -0.60 16.36 -12.60
CA ARG A 205 -1.63 16.19 -13.64
C ARG A 205 -2.70 17.26 -13.58
N LEU A 206 -3.15 17.65 -12.38
CA LEU A 206 -4.09 18.76 -12.21
C LEU A 206 -3.49 20.09 -12.66
N LYS A 207 -2.21 20.34 -12.34
CA LYS A 207 -1.49 21.54 -12.80
C LYS A 207 -1.37 21.57 -14.33
N ALA A 208 -1.06 20.43 -14.96
CA ALA A 208 -1.04 20.31 -16.42
C ALA A 208 -2.42 20.55 -17.07
N GLN A 209 -3.50 20.30 -16.34
CA GLN A 209 -4.89 20.60 -16.73
C GLN A 209 -5.32 22.04 -16.42
N GLY A 210 -4.40 22.89 -15.93
CA GLY A 210 -4.67 24.32 -15.66
C GLY A 210 -5.13 24.63 -14.24
N ALA A 211 -5.10 23.66 -13.31
CA ALA A 211 -5.43 23.95 -11.91
C ALA A 211 -4.33 24.80 -11.25
N THR A 212 -4.75 25.82 -10.50
CA THR A 212 -3.84 26.55 -9.59
C THR A 212 -3.69 25.76 -8.30
N ILE A 213 -2.45 25.41 -7.94
CA ILE A 213 -2.14 24.67 -6.72
C ILE A 213 -1.48 25.60 -5.71
N THR A 214 -2.14 25.80 -4.56
CA THR A 214 -1.57 26.46 -3.39
C THR A 214 -1.26 25.40 -2.33
N VAL A 215 -0.04 25.45 -1.79
CA VAL A 215 0.40 24.53 -0.73
C VAL A 215 0.50 25.34 0.57
N PRO A 216 -0.08 24.87 1.69
CA PRO A 216 0.10 25.52 2.98
C PRO A 216 1.60 25.65 3.34
N PRO A 217 2.01 26.66 4.12
CA PRO A 217 3.35 26.70 4.68
C PRO A 217 3.59 25.40 5.46
N GLY A 218 4.68 24.71 5.12
CA GLY A 218 5.10 23.46 5.76
C GLY A 218 6.09 23.68 6.87
#